data_AF-A0A2U8VPV1-F1
#
_entry.id   AF-A0A2U8VPV1-F1
#
_cell.length_a   1.000
_cell.length_b   1.000
_cell.length_c   1.000
_cell.angle_alpha   90.00
_cell.angle_beta   90.00
_cell.angle_gamma   90.00
#
_symmetry.space_group_name_H-M   'P 1'
#
loop_
_entity.id
_entity.type
_entity.pdbx_description
1 polymer ?
#
loop_
_entity_poly.entity_id
_entity_poly.type
_entity_poly.pdbx_seq_one_letter_code
_entity_poly.pdbx_strand_id
1 'polypeptide(L)'
;MRILRLLTGGCVVGLSALVVGFVSADRLSHMAPPPAVRATVPEPSATGSIAVPKPAEPAAAPKVAAPKVPSGFDTERLNALMRGDPILPAGRR
;
A
#
# COMPACT_ATOMS: atom_id res chain seq x y z
N MET A 1 -0.78 -39.75 -40.07
CA MET A 1 -1.52 -39.11 -38.96
C MET A 1 -0.72 -38.88 -37.67
N ARG A 2 0.28 -39.70 -37.30
CA ARG A 2 1.06 -39.51 -36.05
C ARG A 2 1.80 -38.16 -35.97
N ILE A 3 2.50 -37.76 -37.02
CA ILE A 3 3.26 -36.49 -37.07
C ILE A 3 2.34 -35.28 -36.91
N LEU A 4 1.19 -35.26 -37.61
CA LEU A 4 0.21 -34.18 -37.48
C LEU A 4 -0.35 -34.07 -36.05
N ARG A 5 -0.56 -35.19 -35.35
CA ARG A 5 -0.99 -35.22 -33.95
C ARG A 5 0.08 -34.67 -33.00
N LEU A 6 1.34 -35.00 -33.25
CA LEU A 6 2.46 -34.46 -32.46
C LEU A 6 2.62 -32.96 -32.69
N LEU A 7 2.50 -32.51 -33.95
CA LEU A 7 2.61 -31.09 -34.30
C LEU A 7 1.47 -30.28 -33.67
N THR A 8 0.24 -30.77 -33.75
CA THR A 8 -0.92 -30.13 -33.10
C THR A 8 -0.77 -30.09 -31.59
N GLY A 9 -0.37 -31.19 -30.95
CA GLY A 9 -0.08 -31.22 -29.51
C GLY A 9 1.01 -30.21 -29.12
N GLY A 10 2.11 -30.16 -29.88
CA GLY A 10 3.20 -29.20 -29.69
C GLY A 10 2.75 -27.75 -29.84
N CYS A 11 1.91 -27.43 -30.83
CA CYS A 11 1.34 -26.09 -30.99
C CYS A 11 0.47 -25.67 -29.80
N VAL A 12 -0.38 -26.57 -29.29
CA VAL A 12 -1.22 -26.26 -28.11
C VAL A 12 -0.36 -25.96 -26.89
N VAL A 13 0.65 -26.80 -26.63
CA VAL A 13 1.58 -26.60 -25.50
C VAL A 13 2.36 -25.29 -25.67
N GLY A 14 2.88 -25.03 -26.87
CA GLY A 14 3.63 -23.81 -27.17
C GLY A 14 2.79 -22.54 -27.00
N LEU A 15 1.58 -22.51 -27.54
CA LEU A 15 0.65 -21.37 -27.37
C LEU A 15 0.28 -21.15 -25.91
N SER A 16 0.05 -22.22 -25.16
CA SER A 16 -0.26 -22.14 -23.72
C SER A 16 0.89 -21.52 -22.93
N ALA A 17 2.13 -21.96 -23.19
CA ALA A 17 3.31 -21.39 -22.54
C ALA A 17 3.51 -19.91 -22.91
N LEU A 18 3.22 -19.52 -24.15
CA LEU A 18 3.31 -18.14 -24.62
C LEU A 18 2.34 -17.22 -23.88
N VAL A 19 1.09 -17.65 -23.70
CA VAL A 19 0.07 -16.91 -22.93
C VAL A 19 0.50 -16.73 -21.48
N VAL A 20 0.98 -17.79 -20.83
CA VAL A 20 1.47 -17.71 -19.43
C VAL A 20 2.66 -16.77 -19.32
N GLY A 21 3.61 -16.85 -20.25
CA GLY A 21 4.78 -15.96 -20.29
C GLY A 21 4.38 -14.49 -20.46
N PHE A 22 3.44 -14.21 -21.37
CA PHE A 22 2.95 -12.85 -21.60
C PHE A 22 2.27 -12.26 -20.37
N VAL A 23 1.36 -13.01 -19.73
CA VAL A 23 0.69 -12.57 -18.49
C VAL A 23 1.70 -12.37 -17.35
N SER A 24 2.72 -13.21 -17.25
CA SER A 24 3.76 -13.07 -16.23
C SER A 24 4.59 -11.81 -16.45
N ALA A 25 4.96 -11.51 -17.70
CA ALA A 25 5.68 -10.30 -18.07
C ALA A 25 4.84 -9.04 -17.84
N ASP A 26 3.55 -9.08 -18.17
CA ASP A 26 2.59 -8.01 -17.91
C ASP A 26 2.45 -7.72 -16.41
N ARG A 27 2.28 -8.76 -15.58
CA ARG A 27 2.24 -8.61 -14.13
C ARG A 27 3.55 -8.04 -13.56
N LEU A 28 4.69 -8.46 -14.09
CA LEU A 28 6.00 -7.95 -13.66
C LEU A 28 6.16 -6.47 -14.03
N SER A 29 5.71 -6.05 -15.22
CA SER A 29 5.76 -4.64 -15.63
C SER A 29 4.83 -3.77 -14.78
N HIS A 30 3.64 -4.28 -14.43
CA HIS A 30 2.69 -3.59 -13.54
C HIS A 30 3.16 -3.50 -12.09
N MET A 31 4.08 -4.35 -11.64
CA MET A 31 4.67 -4.30 -10.30
C MET A 31 5.93 -3.42 -10.24
N ALA A 32 6.39 -2.85 -11.35
CA ALA A 32 7.54 -1.96 -11.35
C ALA A 32 7.26 -0.74 -10.45
N PRO A 33 8.08 -0.48 -9.41
CA PRO A 33 7.94 0.70 -8.60
C PRO A 33 8.01 1.95 -9.49
N PRO A 34 7.21 3.00 -9.21
CA PRO A 34 7.35 4.26 -9.92
C PRO A 34 8.81 4.75 -9.77
N PRO A 35 9.37 5.37 -10.82
CA PRO A 35 10.76 5.84 -10.77
C PRO A 35 10.91 6.75 -9.56
N ALA A 36 11.85 6.40 -8.68
CA ALA A 36 12.10 7.15 -7.46
C ALA A 36 12.63 8.53 -7.84
N VAL A 37 11.73 9.51 -7.93
CA VAL A 37 12.11 10.92 -7.98
C VAL A 37 12.70 11.21 -6.61
N ARG A 38 14.02 11.38 -6.54
CA ARG A 38 14.68 11.87 -5.32
C ARG A 38 14.08 13.25 -5.02
N ALA A 39 13.23 13.30 -4.00
CA ALA A 39 12.75 14.56 -3.46
C ALA A 39 13.99 15.32 -2.97
N THR A 40 14.21 16.52 -3.52
CA THR A 40 15.19 17.45 -3.00
C THR A 40 14.79 17.79 -1.58
N VAL A 41 15.56 17.31 -0.61
CA VAL A 41 15.39 17.64 0.81
C VAL A 41 15.78 19.11 0.96
N PRO A 42 14.86 20.03 1.30
CA PRO A 42 15.24 21.39 1.62
C PRO A 42 16.09 21.37 2.90
N GLU A 43 17.16 22.17 2.93
CA GLU A 43 18.04 22.26 4.09
C GLU A 43 17.24 22.58 5.36
N PRO A 44 17.54 21.93 6.50
CA PRO A 44 16.87 22.22 7.76
C PRO A 44 17.27 23.62 8.25
N SER A 45 16.43 24.61 8.00
CA SER A 45 16.52 25.92 8.65
C SER A 45 15.99 25.83 10.08
N ALA A 46 16.65 26.53 10.99
CA ALA A 46 16.69 26.29 12.42
C ALA A 46 15.35 26.43 13.18
N THR A 47 15.26 25.66 14.27
CA THR A 47 14.42 25.86 15.47
C THR A 47 12.94 25.49 15.35
N GLY A 48 12.61 24.27 15.82
CA GLY A 48 11.41 24.04 16.63
C GLY A 48 10.12 23.59 15.94
N SER A 49 10.03 23.51 14.62
CA SER A 49 8.87 22.89 13.97
C SER A 49 9.26 21.61 13.24
N ILE A 50 8.79 20.47 13.73
CA ILE A 50 8.77 19.23 12.95
C ILE A 50 7.80 19.50 11.79
N ALA A 51 8.34 19.81 10.62
CA ALA A 51 7.56 19.84 9.40
C ALA A 51 7.15 18.40 9.10
N VAL A 52 5.93 18.03 9.51
CA VAL A 52 5.30 16.79 9.05
C VAL A 52 5.20 16.90 7.53
N PRO A 53 5.83 15.99 6.75
CA PRO A 53 5.64 15.99 5.31
C PRO A 53 4.15 15.73 5.08
N LYS A 54 3.45 16.69 4.50
CA LYS A 54 2.09 16.47 4.01
C LYS A 54 2.18 15.32 3.00
N PRO A 55 1.48 14.19 3.21
CA PRO A 55 1.44 13.15 2.21
C PRO A 55 0.91 13.76 0.91
N ALA A 56 1.65 13.59 -0.18
CA ALA A 56 1.15 13.95 -1.50
C ALA A 56 -0.20 13.24 -1.72
N GLU A 57 -1.21 13.99 -2.15
CA GLU A 57 -2.53 13.43 -2.46
C GLU A 57 -2.38 12.27 -3.45
N PRO A 58 -2.87 11.06 -3.11
CA PRO A 58 -3.05 10.03 -4.10
C PRO A 58 -4.10 10.53 -5.10
N ALA A 59 -3.78 10.43 -6.39
CA ALA A 59 -4.77 10.56 -7.45
C ALA A 59 -6.01 9.70 -7.12
N ALA A 60 -7.18 10.32 -7.22
CA ALA A 60 -8.47 9.87 -6.71
C ALA A 60 -8.65 8.33 -6.62
N ALA A 61 -8.40 7.79 -5.42
CA ALA A 61 -8.95 6.51 -5.00
C ALA A 61 -10.45 6.69 -4.71
N PRO A 62 -11.31 5.66 -4.92
CA PRO A 62 -12.72 5.74 -4.58
C PRO A 62 -12.86 6.14 -3.10
N LYS A 63 -13.77 7.09 -2.81
CA LYS A 63 -14.02 7.64 -1.48
C LYS A 63 -14.34 6.52 -0.48
N VAL A 64 -13.32 6.01 0.19
CA VAL A 64 -13.50 5.31 1.46
C VAL A 64 -13.64 6.42 2.49
N ALA A 65 -14.82 6.49 3.11
CA ALA A 65 -15.07 7.42 4.20
C ALA A 65 -13.94 7.29 5.23
N ALA A 66 -13.24 8.40 5.50
CA ALA A 66 -12.29 8.46 6.59
C ALA A 66 -12.98 7.92 7.85
N PRO A 67 -12.40 6.94 8.56
CA PRO A 67 -12.90 6.58 9.87
C PRO A 67 -12.88 7.85 10.70
N LYS A 68 -14.06 8.33 11.11
CA LYS A 68 -14.16 9.36 12.14
C LYS A 68 -13.48 8.78 13.35
N VAL A 69 -12.22 9.16 13.58
CA VAL A 69 -11.53 8.90 14.84
C VAL A 69 -12.43 9.56 15.88
N PRO A 70 -13.13 8.79 16.73
CA PRO A 70 -13.98 9.37 17.74
C PRO A 70 -13.06 10.19 18.63
N SER A 71 -13.39 11.46 18.82
CA SER A 71 -12.75 12.38 19.75
C SER A 71 -12.73 11.77 21.16
N GLY A 72 -11.70 10.99 21.49
CA GLY A 72 -11.80 10.07 22.61
C GLY A 72 -10.50 9.74 23.32
N PHE A 73 -9.42 10.51 23.13
CA PHE A 73 -8.25 10.36 23.98
C PHE A 73 -8.01 11.66 24.77
N ASP A 74 -8.68 11.75 25.91
CA ASP A 74 -8.62 12.92 26.80
C ASP A 74 -7.30 12.97 27.57
N THR A 75 -6.91 14.17 28.02
CA THR A 75 -5.69 14.41 28.80
C THR A 75 -5.66 13.61 30.11
N GLU A 76 -6.84 13.31 30.67
CA GLU A 76 -6.97 12.47 31.86
C GLU A 76 -6.61 11.00 31.59
N ARG A 77 -6.96 10.47 30.40
CA ARG A 77 -6.57 9.11 29.99
C ARG A 77 -5.07 9.02 29.72
N LEU A 78 -4.47 10.08 29.18
CA LEU A 78 -3.01 10.17 29.02
C LEU A 78 -2.31 10.18 30.38
N ASN A 79 -2.82 10.95 31.35
CA ASN A 79 -2.24 11.01 32.70
C ASN A 79 -2.39 9.68 33.46
N ALA A 80 -3.53 9.00 33.30
CA ALA A 80 -3.74 7.66 33.85
C ALA A 80 -2.76 6.64 33.25
N LEU A 81 -2.54 6.68 31.93
CA LEU A 81 -1.55 5.82 31.27
C LEU A 81 -0.12 6.10 31.74
N MET A 82 0.24 7.38 31.94
CA MET A 82 1.54 7.76 32.49
C MET A 82 1.76 7.24 33.92
N ARG A 83 0.68 6.98 34.66
CA ARG A 83 0.71 6.33 35.97
C ARG A 83 0.67 4.80 35.88
N GLY A 84 0.54 4.24 34.68
CA GLY A 84 0.49 2.81 34.41
C GLY A 84 -0.90 2.19 34.41
N ASP A 85 -1.97 3.00 34.47
CA ASP A 85 -3.34 2.48 34.47
C ASP A 85 -3.77 2.02 33.07
N PRO A 86 -4.44 0.86 32.94
CA PRO A 86 -4.86 0.33 31.65
C PRO A 86 -6.00 1.14 31.03
N ILE A 87 -5.93 1.35 29.70
CA ILE A 87 -6.92 2.11 28.93
C ILE A 87 -8.20 1.26 28.77
N LEU A 88 -9.16 1.43 29.66
CA LEU A 88 -10.48 0.80 29.50
C LEU A 88 -11.33 1.57 28.46
N PRO A 89 -12.12 0.87 27.62
CA PRO A 89 -13.07 1.53 26.73
C PRO A 89 -14.16 2.23 27.55
N ALA A 90 -14.42 3.50 27.22
CA ALA A 90 -15.48 4.29 27.85
C ALA A 90 -16.85 3.71 27.45
N GLY A 91 -17.37 2.76 28.22
CA GLY A 91 -18.62 2.10 27.90
C GLY A 91 -18.88 0.83 28.69
N ARG A 92 -18.97 0.94 30.02
CA ARG A 92 -19.82 0.06 30.84
C ARG A 92 -20.09 0.64 32.22
N ARG A 93 -20.92 1.68 32.29
CA ARG A 93 -21.81 1.98 33.43
C ARG A 93 -23.09 2.58 32.89
#